data_AF-A0A914EJE0-F1
#
_entry.id   AF-A0A914EJE0-F1
#
_cell.length_a   1.000
_cell.length_b   1.000
_cell.length_c   1.000
_cell.angle_alpha   90.00
_cell.angle_beta   90.00
_cell.angle_gamma   90.00
#
_symmetry.space_group_name_H-M   'P 1'
#
loop_
_entity.id
_entity.type
_entity.pdbx_description
1 polymer ?
#
loop_
_entity_poly.entity_id
_entity_poly.type
_entity_poly.pdbx_seq_one_letter_code
_entity_poly.pdbx_strand_id
1 'polypeptide(L)'
;MPAFFATMPLLYHSSKCIMHRVLNKESNLISATSGFISGASMMFYPSTSIALYVFWKCVEIYYLKLVEKGVLPSIKHGDILLYTLSTGYVLGNAFMEPQTLREDYYQFLCGLTGNRANILNRRLFEKFGFDSNLLFENFIPKLDTKFVTINPTLYLPIQPPK
;
A
#
# COMPACT_ATOMS: atom_id res chain seq x y z
N MET A 1 0.80 13.13 -16.71
CA MET A 1 0.95 13.64 -15.32
C MET A 1 0.69 15.15 -15.17
N PRO A 2 1.27 16.06 -15.99
CA PRO A 2 1.10 17.51 -15.79
C PRO A 2 -0.36 17.98 -15.87
N ALA A 3 -1.13 17.38 -16.78
CA ALA A 3 -2.53 17.74 -17.00
C ALA A 3 -3.40 17.57 -15.75
N PHE A 4 -3.25 16.45 -15.02
CA PHE A 4 -4.05 16.19 -13.82
C PHE A 4 -3.78 17.19 -12.69
N PHE A 5 -2.50 17.48 -12.45
CA PHE A 5 -2.11 18.49 -11.45
C PHE A 5 -2.53 19.90 -11.82
N ALA A 6 -2.71 20.20 -13.11
CA ALA A 6 -3.21 21.49 -13.59
C ALA A 6 -4.75 21.58 -13.52
N THR A 7 -5.47 20.50 -13.87
CA THR A 7 -6.93 20.51 -13.90
C THR A 7 -7.57 20.54 -12.52
N MET A 8 -6.96 19.89 -11.53
CA MET A 8 -7.45 19.86 -10.14
C MET A 8 -7.59 21.28 -9.52
N PRO A 9 -6.53 22.10 -9.44
CA PRO A 9 -6.62 23.47 -8.92
C PRO A 9 -7.51 24.37 -9.79
N LEU A 10 -7.48 24.21 -11.11
CA LEU A 10 -8.32 24.98 -12.02
C LEU A 10 -9.79 24.76 -11.69
N LEU A 11 -10.22 23.50 -11.60
CA LEU A 11 -11.60 23.17 -11.23
C LEU A 11 -11.98 23.64 -9.83
N TYR A 12 -11.05 23.58 -8.87
CA TYR A 12 -11.28 24.10 -7.51
C TYR A 12 -11.55 25.60 -7.53
N HIS A 13 -10.68 26.39 -8.18
CA HIS A 13 -10.83 27.84 -8.24
C HIS A 13 -12.03 28.25 -9.09
N SER A 14 -12.28 27.60 -10.23
CA SER A 14 -13.45 27.85 -11.06
C SER A 14 -14.75 27.57 -10.29
N SER A 15 -14.85 26.41 -9.63
CA SER A 15 -16.02 26.05 -8.82
C SER A 15 -16.22 27.03 -7.65
N LYS A 16 -15.14 27.37 -6.95
CA LYS A 16 -15.18 28.33 -5.83
C LYS A 16 -15.67 29.70 -6.30
N CYS A 17 -15.10 30.27 -7.36
CA CYS A 17 -15.52 31.55 -7.91
C CYS A 17 -16.99 31.56 -8.33
N ILE A 18 -17.47 30.49 -8.97
CA ILE A 18 -18.89 30.34 -9.35
C ILE A 18 -19.79 30.33 -8.10
N MET A 19 -19.44 29.55 -7.08
CA MET A 19 -20.23 29.46 -5.84
C MET A 19 -20.23 30.78 -5.05
N HIS A 20 -19.12 31.51 -4.96
CA HIS A 20 -19.09 32.82 -4.32
C HIS A 20 -19.94 33.84 -5.08
N ARG A 21 -19.93 33.81 -6.41
CA ARG A 21 -20.75 34.72 -7.24
C ARG A 21 -22.25 34.47 -7.07
N VAL A 22 -22.67 33.23 -6.84
CA VAL A 22 -24.09 32.87 -6.69
C VAL A 22 -24.57 33.08 -5.25
N LEU A 23 -23.79 32.65 -4.25
CA LEU A 23 -24.24 32.61 -2.85
C LEU A 23 -23.82 33.84 -2.03
N ASN A 24 -22.88 34.65 -2.54
CA ASN A 24 -22.39 35.92 -1.97
C ASN A 24 -22.03 35.84 -0.46
N LYS A 25 -21.65 34.64 0.01
CA LYS A 25 -21.39 34.35 1.42
C LYS A 25 -20.16 33.47 1.52
N GLU A 26 -19.21 33.84 2.38
CA GLU A 26 -18.04 33.00 2.69
C GLU A 26 -18.47 31.95 3.72
N SER A 27 -18.49 30.67 3.33
CA SER A 27 -18.76 29.58 4.27
C SER A 27 -17.81 28.41 4.07
N ASN A 28 -17.47 27.73 5.16
CA ASN A 28 -16.64 26.52 5.12
C ASN A 28 -17.28 25.42 4.24
N LEU A 29 -18.61 25.42 4.12
CA LEU A 29 -19.36 24.49 3.27
C LEU A 29 -19.08 24.69 1.77
N ILE A 30 -18.89 25.94 1.32
CA ILE A 30 -18.52 26.22 -0.08
C ILE A 30 -17.13 25.67 -0.38
N SER A 31 -16.17 25.86 0.53
CA SER A 31 -14.81 25.34 0.34
C SER A 31 -14.76 23.80 0.38
N ALA A 32 -15.63 23.17 1.17
CA ALA A 32 -15.75 21.71 1.21
C ALA A 32 -16.39 21.14 -0.08
N THR A 33 -17.46 21.77 -0.57
CA THR A 33 -18.14 21.34 -1.80
C THR A 33 -17.31 21.57 -3.06
N SER A 34 -16.58 22.71 -3.16
CA SER A 34 -15.66 22.94 -4.27
C SER A 34 -14.46 21.98 -4.25
N GLY A 35 -14.01 21.58 -3.05
CA GLY A 35 -13.01 20.51 -2.87
C GLY A 35 -13.53 19.16 -3.39
N PHE A 36 -14.78 18.81 -3.10
CA PHE A 36 -15.40 17.57 -3.60
C PHE A 36 -15.56 17.57 -5.13
N ILE A 37 -16.01 18.69 -5.71
CA ILE A 37 -16.14 18.86 -7.16
C ILE A 37 -14.78 18.74 -7.85
N SER A 38 -13.74 19.37 -7.29
CA SER A 38 -12.37 19.21 -7.79
C SER A 38 -11.92 17.74 -7.71
N GLY A 39 -12.13 17.09 -6.56
CA GLY A 39 -11.83 15.66 -6.34
C GLY A 39 -12.49 14.71 -7.34
N ALA A 40 -13.73 15.01 -7.76
CA ALA A 40 -14.46 14.23 -8.76
C ALA A 40 -13.75 14.19 -10.13
N SER A 41 -12.88 15.16 -10.44
CA SER A 41 -12.07 15.14 -11.66
C SER A 41 -11.10 13.94 -11.73
N MET A 42 -10.78 13.33 -10.60
CA MET A 42 -9.96 12.11 -10.57
C MET A 42 -10.70 10.88 -11.13
N MET A 43 -12.04 10.91 -11.17
CA MET A 43 -12.84 9.86 -11.82
C MET A 43 -12.65 9.84 -13.34
N PHE A 44 -12.32 10.99 -13.95
CA PHE A 44 -12.02 11.10 -15.38
C PHE A 44 -10.60 10.65 -15.75
N TYR A 45 -9.66 10.60 -14.79
CA TYR A 45 -8.30 10.10 -15.00
C TYR A 45 -7.94 9.04 -13.94
N PRO A 46 -8.55 7.84 -14.02
CA PRO A 46 -8.35 6.80 -13.02
C PRO A 46 -6.97 6.18 -13.18
N SER A 47 -6.03 6.64 -12.37
CA SER A 47 -4.71 6.01 -12.21
C SER A 47 -4.50 5.73 -10.74
N THR A 48 -4.40 4.44 -10.39
CA THR A 48 -4.27 3.97 -9.00
C THR A 48 -3.05 4.58 -8.31
N SER A 49 -1.92 4.70 -9.02
CA SER A 49 -0.70 5.32 -8.49
C SER A 49 -0.87 6.79 -8.10
N ILE A 50 -1.56 7.59 -8.93
CA ILE A 50 -1.77 9.03 -8.66
C ILE A 50 -2.82 9.20 -7.56
N ALA A 51 -3.88 8.39 -7.60
CA ALA A 51 -4.91 8.39 -6.56
C ALA A 51 -4.32 8.10 -5.18
N LEU A 52 -3.48 7.07 -5.09
CA LEU A 52 -2.80 6.70 -3.85
C LEU A 52 -1.84 7.80 -3.38
N TYR A 53 -1.11 8.44 -4.30
CA TYR A 53 -0.21 9.55 -3.97
C TYR A 53 -0.97 10.76 -3.40
N VAL A 54 -2.06 11.18 -4.06
CA VAL A 54 -2.90 12.29 -3.59
C VAL A 54 -3.52 11.94 -2.24
N PHE A 55 -4.03 10.72 -2.08
CA PHE A 55 -4.58 10.25 -0.81
C PHE A 55 -3.57 10.34 0.33
N TRP A 56 -2.34 9.84 0.14
CA TRP A 56 -1.28 9.92 1.15
C TRP A 56 -0.87 11.36 1.48
N LYS A 57 -0.81 12.25 0.48
CA LYS A 57 -0.59 13.68 0.72
C LYS A 57 -1.72 14.33 1.51
N CYS A 58 -2.97 13.94 1.27
CA CYS A 58 -4.11 14.38 2.08
C CYS A 58 -3.98 13.92 3.54
N VAL A 59 -3.58 12.67 3.78
CA VAL A 59 -3.34 12.13 5.13
C VAL A 59 -2.22 12.92 5.83
N GLU A 60 -1.12 13.21 5.14
CA GLU A 60 -0.01 14.00 5.67
C GLU A 60 -0.45 15.41 6.09
N ILE A 61 -1.17 16.13 5.21
CA ILE A 61 -1.68 17.48 5.51
C ILE A 61 -2.69 17.44 6.67
N TYR A 62 -3.55 16.43 6.71
CA TYR A 62 -4.53 16.29 7.77
C TYR A 62 -3.88 16.01 9.13
N TYR A 63 -2.84 15.17 9.16
CA TYR A 63 -2.04 14.93 10.35
C TYR A 63 -1.39 16.22 10.86
N LEU A 64 -0.73 16.99 9.97
CA LEU A 64 -0.10 18.26 10.35
C LEU A 64 -1.12 19.26 10.94
N LYS A 65 -2.30 19.39 10.32
CA LYS A 65 -3.39 20.23 10.84
C LYS A 65 -3.90 19.77 12.21
N LEU A 66 -3.91 18.47 12.48
CA LEU A 66 -4.34 17.94 13.78
C LEU A 66 -3.28 18.17 14.86
N VAL A 67 -1.99 18.10 14.50
CA VAL A 67 -0.88 18.45 15.40
C VAL A 67 -0.91 19.95 15.72
N GLU A 68 -1.14 20.82 14.74
CA GLU A 68 -1.31 22.28 14.96
C GLU A 68 -2.47 22.61 15.91
N LYS A 69 -3.56 21.85 15.84
CA LYS A 69 -4.71 21.99 16.75
C LYS A 69 -4.48 21.40 18.15
N GLY A 70 -3.33 20.78 18.40
CA GLY A 70 -3.01 20.14 19.68
C GLY A 70 -3.78 18.85 19.98
N VAL A 71 -4.43 18.25 18.97
CA VAL A 71 -5.21 17.01 19.15
C VAL A 71 -4.31 15.78 19.15
N LEU A 72 -3.29 15.76 18.28
CA LEU A 72 -2.29 14.69 18.25
C LEU A 72 -0.91 15.21 18.69
N PRO A 73 -0.17 14.42 19.49
CA PRO A 73 1.22 14.75 19.80
C PRO A 73 2.10 14.60 18.55
N SER A 74 3.08 15.49 18.41
CA SER A 74 4.13 15.35 17.40
C SER A 74 5.03 14.17 17.76
N ILE A 75 4.98 13.12 16.95
CA ILE A 75 5.81 11.93 17.14
C ILE A 75 7.20 12.23 16.56
N LYS A 76 8.20 12.32 17.42
CA LYS A 76 9.60 12.44 16.98
C LYS A 76 9.97 11.20 16.15
N HIS A 77 10.48 11.40 14.92
CA HIS A 77 10.86 10.33 13.99
C HIS A 77 9.71 9.40 13.55
N GLY A 78 8.47 9.90 13.50
CA GLY A 78 7.33 9.10 13.04
C GLY A 78 7.43 8.62 11.59
N ASP A 79 8.17 9.36 10.76
CA ASP A 79 8.54 9.00 9.39
C ASP A 79 9.38 7.71 9.33
N ILE A 80 10.39 7.59 10.22
CA ILE A 80 11.22 6.40 10.32
C ILE A 80 10.38 5.20 10.76
N LEU A 81 9.51 5.37 11.76
CA LEU A 81 8.65 4.30 12.24
C LEU A 81 7.72 3.80 11.12
N LEU A 82 7.07 4.72 10.41
CA LEU A 82 6.19 4.40 9.28
C LEU A 82 6.95 3.68 8.17
N TYR A 83 8.15 4.16 7.84
CA TYR A 83 9.04 3.51 6.86
C TYR A 83 9.37 2.08 7.30
N THR A 84 9.81 1.89 8.53
CA THR A 84 10.23 0.58 9.06
C THR A 84 9.06 -0.42 9.06
N LEU A 85 7.87 0.00 9.50
CA LEU A 85 6.67 -0.83 9.47
C LEU A 85 6.25 -1.16 8.04
N SER A 86 6.27 -0.19 7.13
CA SER A 86 5.89 -0.40 5.73
C SER A 86 6.85 -1.37 5.03
N THR A 87 8.15 -1.17 5.19
CA THR A 87 9.17 -2.07 4.63
C THR A 87 9.07 -3.46 5.25
N GLY A 88 8.87 -3.56 6.57
CA GLY A 88 8.67 -4.84 7.25
C GLY A 88 7.43 -5.59 6.73
N TYR A 89 6.32 -4.88 6.54
CA TYR A 89 5.09 -5.45 5.98
C TYR A 89 5.28 -5.94 4.54
N VAL A 90 5.91 -5.15 3.68
CA VAL A 90 6.19 -5.52 2.28
C VAL A 90 7.11 -6.73 2.20
N LEU A 91 8.18 -6.77 3.00
CA LEU A 91 9.09 -7.91 3.08
C LEU A 91 8.39 -9.15 3.63
N GLY A 92 7.57 -9.02 4.67
CA GLY A 92 6.77 -10.12 5.22
C GLY A 92 5.86 -10.74 4.18
N ASN A 93 5.13 -9.92 3.43
CA ASN A 93 4.28 -10.40 2.32
C ASN A 93 5.11 -11.04 1.20
N ALA A 94 6.31 -10.54 0.90
CA ALA A 94 7.15 -11.13 -0.14
C ALA A 94 7.58 -12.57 0.17
N PHE A 95 7.70 -12.92 1.46
CA PHE A 95 8.01 -14.30 1.87
C PHE A 95 6.76 -15.15 2.07
N MET A 96 5.68 -14.59 2.63
CA MET A 96 4.46 -15.33 2.92
C MET A 96 3.57 -15.49 1.68
N GLU A 97 3.22 -14.42 0.98
CA GLU A 97 2.28 -14.46 -0.15
C GLU A 97 2.75 -13.55 -1.28
N PRO A 98 3.74 -14.00 -2.08
CA PRO A 98 4.37 -13.15 -3.10
C PRO A 98 3.42 -12.69 -4.20
N GLN A 99 2.29 -13.38 -4.44
CA GLN A 99 1.27 -12.96 -5.41
C GLN A 99 0.59 -11.62 -5.08
N THR A 100 0.63 -11.20 -3.81
CA THR A 100 0.05 -9.92 -3.40
C THR A 100 0.88 -8.73 -3.85
N LEU A 101 2.16 -8.98 -4.20
CA LEU A 101 3.07 -7.97 -4.71
C LEU A 101 3.03 -7.93 -6.23
N ARG A 102 3.23 -6.73 -6.77
CA ARG A 102 3.50 -6.56 -8.19
C ARG A 102 4.82 -7.26 -8.53
N GLU A 103 4.82 -8.01 -9.63
CA GLU A 103 5.94 -8.87 -10.07
C GLU A 103 7.29 -8.15 -10.12
N ASP A 104 7.34 -6.93 -10.68
CA ASP A 104 8.57 -6.13 -10.73
C ASP A 104 9.18 -5.86 -9.35
N TYR A 105 8.33 -5.57 -8.35
CA TYR A 105 8.77 -5.32 -6.98
C TYR A 105 9.28 -6.62 -6.35
N TYR A 106 8.59 -7.73 -6.58
CA TYR A 106 9.06 -9.03 -6.11
C TYR A 106 10.42 -9.41 -6.73
N GLN A 107 10.60 -9.17 -8.03
CA GLN A 107 11.88 -9.42 -8.70
C GLN A 107 13.01 -8.53 -8.14
N PHE A 108 12.72 -7.26 -7.85
CA PHE A 108 13.67 -6.37 -7.17
C PHE A 108 14.06 -6.90 -5.78
N LEU A 109 13.09 -7.34 -4.97
CA LEU A 109 13.34 -7.93 -3.65
C LEU A 109 14.14 -9.24 -3.75
N CYS A 110 13.85 -10.06 -4.75
CA CYS A 110 14.66 -11.25 -5.07
C CYS A 110 16.10 -10.87 -5.42
N GLY A 111 16.31 -9.80 -6.18
CA GLY A 111 17.63 -9.24 -6.48
C GLY A 111 18.41 -8.86 -5.21
N LEU A 112 17.76 -8.18 -4.26
CA LEU A 112 18.37 -7.80 -2.97
C LEU A 112 18.80 -9.01 -2.14
N THR A 113 18.08 -10.13 -2.23
CA THR A 113 18.41 -11.37 -1.50
C THR A 113 19.38 -12.30 -2.24
N GLY A 114 19.89 -11.90 -3.40
CA GLY A 114 20.72 -12.75 -4.26
C GLY A 114 19.96 -13.98 -4.76
N ASN A 115 18.69 -13.81 -5.12
CA ASN A 115 17.75 -14.85 -5.57
C ASN A 115 17.46 -15.97 -4.55
N ARG A 116 17.89 -15.82 -3.29
CA ARG A 116 17.62 -16.81 -2.23
C ARG A 116 16.14 -16.90 -1.87
N ALA A 117 15.40 -15.81 -2.01
CA ALA A 117 13.96 -15.81 -1.80
C ALA A 117 13.25 -16.86 -2.68
N ASN A 118 13.71 -17.10 -3.91
CA ASN A 118 13.10 -18.11 -4.80
C ASN A 118 13.29 -19.55 -4.32
N ILE A 119 14.32 -19.82 -3.51
CA ILE A 119 14.71 -21.17 -3.05
C ILE A 119 13.97 -21.57 -1.75
N LEU A 120 13.18 -20.66 -1.18
CA LEU A 120 12.43 -20.89 0.05
C LEU A 120 11.40 -22.03 -0.11
N ASN A 121 11.34 -22.94 0.87
CA ASN A 121 10.32 -23.99 0.90
C ASN A 121 8.95 -23.42 1.32
N ARG A 122 8.14 -23.02 0.33
CA ARG A 122 6.86 -22.33 0.57
C ARG A 122 5.71 -23.24 0.98
N ARG A 123 5.80 -24.54 0.70
CA ARG A 123 4.77 -25.54 1.08
C ARG A 123 4.54 -25.63 2.58
N LEU A 124 5.54 -25.25 3.38
CA LEU A 124 5.41 -25.22 4.84
C LEU A 124 4.41 -24.16 5.31
N PHE A 125 4.19 -23.10 4.53
CA PHE A 125 3.29 -22.00 4.88
C PHE A 125 1.82 -22.29 4.56
N GLU A 126 1.52 -23.17 3.59
CA GLU A 126 0.15 -23.60 3.27
C GLU A 126 -0.58 -24.17 4.49
N LYS A 127 0.14 -24.83 5.39
CA LYS A 127 -0.45 -25.39 6.61
C LYS A 127 -0.98 -24.33 7.58
N PHE A 128 -0.47 -23.10 7.50
CA PHE A 128 -0.97 -21.97 8.28
C PHE A 128 -2.15 -21.25 7.61
N GLY A 129 -2.61 -21.74 6.45
CA GLY A 129 -3.69 -21.14 5.67
C GLY A 129 -3.24 -20.01 4.74
N PHE A 130 -1.94 -19.92 4.44
CA PHE A 130 -1.41 -18.95 3.48
C PHE A 130 -1.29 -19.56 2.09
N ASP A 131 -1.66 -18.80 1.07
CA ASP A 131 -1.61 -19.24 -0.33
C ASP A 131 -0.22 -19.02 -0.94
N SER A 132 0.85 -19.43 -0.25
CA SER A 132 2.23 -19.08 -0.60
C SER A 132 2.76 -19.69 -1.91
N ASN A 133 2.10 -20.72 -2.41
CA ASN A 133 2.62 -21.59 -3.48
C ASN A 133 2.06 -21.25 -4.88
N LEU A 134 1.08 -20.34 -5.00
CA LEU A 134 0.43 -20.08 -6.30
C LEU A 134 1.40 -19.56 -7.36
N LEU A 135 2.40 -18.76 -6.97
CA LEU A 135 3.41 -18.25 -7.91
C LEU A 135 4.54 -19.28 -8.21
N PHE A 136 4.68 -20.32 -7.39
CA PHE A 136 5.81 -21.27 -7.43
C PHE A 136 5.34 -22.72 -7.42
N GLU A 137 4.29 -23.02 -8.18
CA GLU A 137 3.71 -24.35 -8.26
C GLU A 137 4.80 -25.40 -8.53
N ASN A 138 4.90 -26.38 -7.64
CA ASN A 138 5.80 -27.54 -7.73
C ASN A 138 7.29 -27.31 -7.39
N PHE A 139 7.67 -26.15 -6.85
CA PHE A 139 9.04 -25.97 -6.36
C PHE A 139 9.33 -26.81 -5.10
N ILE A 140 10.26 -27.77 -5.22
CA ILE A 140 10.77 -28.54 -4.09
C ILE A 140 12.27 -28.24 -3.97
N PRO A 141 12.71 -27.57 -2.90
CA PRO A 141 14.14 -27.34 -2.71
C PRO A 141 14.86 -28.69 -2.50
N LYS A 142 16.07 -28.81 -3.04
CA LYS A 142 16.96 -29.93 -2.75
C LYS A 142 17.70 -29.63 -1.46
N LEU A 143 17.21 -30.15 -0.33
CA LEU A 143 17.87 -29.97 0.96
C LEU A 143 18.91 -31.07 1.20
N ASP A 144 19.99 -30.70 1.86
CA ASP A 144 21.06 -31.61 2.23
C ASP A 144 20.72 -32.28 3.57
N THR A 145 20.59 -33.60 3.59
CA THR A 145 20.02 -34.36 4.74
C THR A 145 20.83 -34.21 6.03
N LYS A 146 22.08 -33.76 5.93
CA LYS A 146 22.98 -33.51 7.06
C LYS A 146 22.57 -32.31 7.93
N PHE A 147 21.81 -31.36 7.38
CA PHE A 147 21.43 -30.10 8.03
C PHE A 147 19.91 -29.92 8.19
N VAL A 148 19.12 -30.95 7.88
CA VAL A 148 17.66 -30.89 7.95
C VAL A 148 17.17 -31.60 9.19
N THR A 149 16.39 -30.89 10.00
CA THR A 149 15.53 -31.51 11.00
C THR A 149 14.27 -32.04 10.31
N ILE A 150 13.98 -33.33 10.48
CA ILE A 150 12.73 -33.94 10.01
C ILE A 150 11.56 -33.23 10.71
N ASN A 151 10.84 -32.38 9.98
CA ASN A 151 9.68 -31.70 10.52
C ASN A 151 8.44 -32.58 10.35
N PRO A 152 7.77 -33.01 11.43
CA PRO A 152 6.56 -33.82 11.33
C PRO A 152 5.45 -33.12 10.52
N THR A 153 5.47 -31.79 10.41
CA THR A 153 4.50 -31.05 9.60
C THR A 153 4.59 -31.33 8.09
N LEU A 154 5.69 -31.92 7.62
CA LEU A 154 5.93 -32.23 6.21
C LEU A 154 5.16 -33.47 5.71
N TYR A 155 4.76 -34.36 6.63
CA TYR A 155 4.05 -35.62 6.33
C TYR A 155 2.59 -35.61 6.81
N LEU A 156 2.20 -34.60 7.58
CA LEU A 156 0.83 -34.47 8.05
C LEU A 156 -0.04 -33.93 6.90
N PRO A 157 -1.20 -34.52 6.64
CA PRO A 157 -2.10 -34.04 5.60
C PRO A 157 -2.50 -32.59 5.89
N ILE A 158 -2.60 -31.79 4.82
CA ILE A 158 -3.09 -30.41 4.86
C ILE A 158 -4.51 -30.48 5.41
N GLN A 159 -4.75 -29.90 6.59
CA GLN A 159 -6.12 -29.80 7.10
C GLN A 159 -6.88 -28.82 6.21
N PRO A 160 -8.10 -29.15 5.77
CA PRO A 160 -8.87 -28.24 4.94
C PRO A 160 -9.09 -26.92 5.70
N PRO A 161 -9.07 -25.77 5.00
CA PRO A 161 -9.36 -24.49 5.63
C PRO A 161 -10.74 -24.57 6.31
N LYS A 162 -10.80 -24.16 7.57
CA LYS A 162 -12.05 -24.05 8.33
C LYS A 162 -12.86 -22.84 7.92
#